data_AF-A0A9W7XC46-F1
#
_entry.id   AF-A0A9W7XC46-F1
#
_cell.length_a   1.000
_cell.length_b   1.000
_cell.length_c   1.000
_cell.angle_alpha   90.00
_cell.angle_beta   90.00
_cell.angle_gamma   90.00
#
_symmetry.space_group_name_H-M   'P 1'
#
loop_
_entity.id
_entity.type
_entity.pdbx_description
1 polymer ?
#
loop_
_entity_poly.entity_id
_entity_poly.type
_entity_poly.pdbx_seq_one_letter_code
_entity_poly.pdbx_strand_id
1 'polypeptide(L)'
;MAAVPTPEFTDSFLVQTNNYGDFIRIVRQNVIKYCSDRTGIVQPVLPKEEKTPKLWFHVHLVHTSTSSLTLALRMDNLYLVGFRTPAGVWWELNNEQNEHLIRGAQWLGFGGRYQDLIGQKGLETVTLGRAQMATAVDVLAKHGGKASSAAEEEVELLRGADPYSQPKTMLAKLVIMLCEGLRFFTVSGTVDKEFENPAAAVTQMEGK
;
A
#
# COMPACT_ATOMS: atom_id res chain seq x y z
N MET A 1 -10.98 -4.85 -21.05
CA MET A 1 -9.57 -5.31 -21.11
C MET A 1 -8.76 -4.45 -20.16
N ALA A 2 -7.88 -5.05 -19.35
CA ALA A 2 -6.98 -4.32 -18.45
C ALA A 2 -6.07 -3.36 -19.25
N ALA A 3 -5.79 -2.18 -18.69
CA ALA A 3 -4.81 -1.24 -19.21
C ALA A 3 -3.62 -1.15 -18.25
N VAL A 4 -2.46 -0.68 -18.73
CA VAL A 4 -1.40 -0.27 -17.80
C VAL A 4 -1.92 1.00 -17.11
N PRO A 5 -1.98 1.06 -15.77
CA PRO A 5 -2.46 2.24 -15.07
C PRO A 5 -1.62 3.45 -15.48
N THR A 6 -2.26 4.40 -16.15
CA THR A 6 -1.65 5.70 -16.43
C THR A 6 -2.06 6.61 -15.30
N PRO A 7 -1.13 6.99 -14.39
CA PRO A 7 -1.50 7.78 -13.24
C PRO A 7 -1.74 9.23 -13.64
N GLU A 8 -2.75 9.82 -13.02
CA GLU A 8 -3.01 11.26 -13.04
C GLU A 8 -1.83 12.05 -12.46
N PHE A 9 -1.19 11.49 -11.43
CA PHE A 9 0.04 12.00 -10.85
C PHE A 9 0.83 10.87 -10.16
N THR A 10 2.13 11.08 -10.00
CA THR A 10 3.00 10.20 -9.22
C THR A 10 3.71 11.04 -8.16
N ASP A 11 3.42 10.79 -6.90
CA ASP A 11 4.13 11.42 -5.78
C ASP A 11 5.21 10.47 -5.25
N SER A 12 6.41 11.00 -5.03
CA SER A 12 7.54 10.21 -4.52
C SER A 12 7.75 10.46 -3.03
N PHE A 13 8.06 9.39 -2.29
CA PHE A 13 8.45 9.46 -0.88
C PHE A 13 9.83 8.82 -0.68
N LEU A 14 10.82 9.66 -0.34
CA LEU A 14 12.13 9.22 0.10
C LEU A 14 12.02 8.76 1.55
N VAL A 15 11.97 7.45 1.77
CA VAL A 15 11.69 6.83 3.07
C VAL A 15 12.70 7.25 4.14
N GLN A 16 13.92 7.65 3.77
CA GLN A 16 14.95 8.07 4.71
C GLN A 16 14.80 9.53 5.19
N THR A 17 14.21 10.42 4.38
CA THR A 17 14.36 11.87 4.60
C THR A 17 13.06 12.66 4.52
N ASN A 18 12.03 12.16 3.85
CA ASN A 18 10.78 12.91 3.72
C ASN A 18 9.98 12.87 5.03
N ASN A 19 9.33 14.00 5.33
CA ASN A 19 8.36 14.10 6.42
C ASN A 19 7.04 13.44 5.99
N TYR A 20 6.50 12.56 6.84
CA TYR A 20 5.32 11.78 6.52
C TYR A 20 4.05 12.65 6.43
N GLY A 21 3.81 13.52 7.42
CA GLY A 21 2.65 14.42 7.45
C GLY A 21 2.58 15.32 6.21
N ASP A 22 3.70 15.93 5.82
CA ASP A 22 3.80 16.74 4.61
C ASP A 22 3.52 15.94 3.35
N PHE A 23 4.07 14.73 3.25
CA PHE A 23 3.81 13.86 2.11
C PHE A 23 2.31 13.51 1.98
N ILE A 24 1.68 13.06 3.05
CA ILE A 24 0.24 12.74 3.05
C ILE A 24 -0.60 13.98 2.71
N ARG A 25 -0.22 15.16 3.22
CA ARG A 25 -0.89 16.42 2.89
C ARG A 25 -0.78 16.74 1.40
N ILE A 26 0.40 16.59 0.79
CA ILE A 26 0.62 16.84 -0.64
C ILE A 26 -0.20 15.86 -1.49
N VAL A 27 -0.15 14.56 -1.18
CA VAL A 27 -0.93 13.55 -1.91
C VAL A 27 -2.43 13.85 -1.80
N ARG A 28 -2.94 14.20 -0.61
CA ARG A 28 -4.34 14.63 -0.42
C ARG A 28 -4.67 15.84 -1.31
N GLN A 29 -3.82 16.86 -1.36
CA GLN A 29 -4.04 18.02 -2.22
C GLN A 29 -4.13 17.63 -3.70
N ASN A 30 -3.34 16.65 -4.14
CA ASN A 30 -3.41 16.14 -5.50
C ASN A 30 -4.69 15.32 -5.76
N VAL A 31 -5.10 14.46 -4.83
CA VAL A 31 -6.37 13.72 -4.91
C VAL A 31 -7.57 14.66 -4.96
N ILE A 32 -7.60 15.71 -4.13
CA ILE A 32 -8.73 16.64 -4.00
C ILE A 32 -9.07 17.34 -5.32
N LYS A 33 -8.09 17.52 -6.22
CA LYS A 33 -8.32 18.09 -7.57
C LYS A 33 -9.31 17.26 -8.41
N TYR A 34 -9.50 16.00 -8.05
CA TYR A 34 -10.40 15.06 -8.71
C TYR A 34 -11.66 14.77 -7.90
N CYS A 35 -11.79 15.37 -6.72
CA CYS A 35 -12.98 15.26 -5.88
C CYS A 35 -14.04 16.29 -6.28
N SER A 36 -15.25 16.10 -5.77
CA SER A 36 -16.32 17.10 -5.83
C SER A 36 -16.73 17.55 -4.44
N ASP A 37 -17.26 18.77 -4.37
CA ASP A 37 -17.94 19.27 -3.18
C ASP A 37 -19.41 18.80 -3.18
N ARG A 38 -19.95 18.56 -1.99
CA ARG A 38 -21.36 18.21 -1.80
C ARG A 38 -21.96 19.01 -0.66
N THR A 39 -23.09 19.65 -0.90
CA THR A 39 -23.81 20.43 0.11
C THR A 39 -24.03 19.61 1.38
N GLY A 40 -23.62 20.15 2.53
CA GLY A 40 -23.72 19.48 3.83
C GLY A 40 -22.60 18.49 4.15
N ILE A 41 -21.60 18.31 3.27
CA ILE A 41 -20.41 17.50 3.51
C ILE A 41 -19.18 18.41 3.44
N VAL A 42 -18.39 18.43 4.52
CA VAL A 42 -17.16 19.24 4.59
C VAL A 42 -16.00 18.56 3.89
N GLN A 43 -15.94 17.22 3.95
CA GLN A 43 -14.90 16.42 3.32
C GLN A 43 -15.10 16.38 1.80
N PRO A 44 -14.01 16.48 1.00
CA PRO A 44 -14.06 16.24 -0.43
C PRO A 44 -14.62 14.86 -0.75
N VAL A 45 -15.55 14.79 -1.71
CA VAL A 45 -16.19 13.53 -2.11
C VAL A 45 -15.43 12.93 -3.29
N LEU A 46 -14.93 11.71 -3.12
CA LEU A 46 -14.22 10.97 -4.17
C LEU A 46 -15.10 10.75 -5.41
N PRO A 47 -14.50 10.55 -6.59
CA PRO A 47 -15.21 10.09 -7.77
C PRO A 47 -16.04 8.83 -7.50
N LYS A 48 -17.12 8.65 -8.27
CA LYS A 48 -17.94 7.43 -8.18
C LYS A 48 -17.08 6.20 -8.50
N GLU A 49 -17.18 5.18 -7.65
CA GLU A 49 -16.54 3.90 -7.89
C GLU A 49 -17.09 3.19 -9.13
N GLU A 50 -16.19 2.64 -9.94
CA GLU A 50 -16.51 1.85 -11.13
C GLU A 50 -15.88 0.46 -11.08
N LYS A 51 -16.43 -0.52 -11.81
CA LYS A 51 -15.85 -1.87 -11.90
C LYS A 51 -14.41 -1.83 -12.44
N THR A 52 -14.17 -0.98 -13.44
CA THR A 52 -12.84 -0.71 -13.97
C THR A 52 -12.45 0.71 -13.59
N PRO A 53 -11.40 0.91 -12.78
CA PRO A 53 -11.04 2.25 -12.32
C PRO A 53 -10.58 3.11 -13.49
N LYS A 54 -11.16 4.31 -13.62
CA LYS A 54 -10.81 5.27 -14.67
C LYS A 54 -9.62 6.15 -14.32
N LEU A 55 -9.49 6.48 -13.04
CA LEU A 55 -8.51 7.41 -12.51
C LEU A 55 -7.60 6.67 -11.53
N TRP A 56 -6.30 6.84 -11.72
CA TRP A 56 -5.25 6.20 -10.94
C TRP A 56 -4.29 7.27 -10.46
N PHE A 57 -3.63 6.99 -9.35
CA PHE A 57 -2.44 7.73 -8.96
C PHE A 57 -1.41 6.76 -8.42
N HIS A 58 -0.15 7.14 -8.56
CA HIS A 58 0.94 6.32 -8.08
C HIS A 58 1.63 6.97 -6.89
N VAL A 59 2.10 6.12 -5.98
CA VAL A 59 3.04 6.51 -4.94
C VAL A 59 4.34 5.75 -5.19
N HIS A 60 5.43 6.48 -5.40
CA HIS A 60 6.76 5.90 -5.60
C HIS A 60 7.56 5.99 -4.29
N LEU A 61 7.70 4.85 -3.62
CA LEU A 61 8.48 4.74 -2.38
C LEU A 61 9.92 4.41 -2.71
N VAL A 62 10.87 5.19 -2.19
CA VAL A 62 12.31 4.97 -2.40
C VAL A 62 12.99 4.84 -1.05
N HIS A 63 13.48 3.64 -0.74
CA HIS A 63 14.33 3.43 0.43
C HIS A 63 15.80 3.65 0.08
N THR A 64 16.26 3.04 -1.01
CA THR A 64 17.61 3.22 -1.58
C THR A 64 17.52 3.30 -3.10
N SER A 65 18.64 3.56 -3.79
CA SER A 65 18.68 3.58 -5.26
C SER A 65 18.35 2.22 -5.91
N THR A 66 18.48 1.12 -5.16
CA THR A 66 18.20 -0.25 -5.63
C THR A 66 16.95 -0.85 -4.98
N SER A 67 16.34 -0.15 -4.03
CA SER A 67 15.15 -0.60 -3.28
C SER A 67 14.07 0.47 -3.35
N SER A 68 13.14 0.27 -4.30
CA SER A 68 11.99 1.14 -4.52
C SER A 68 10.77 0.35 -4.96
N LEU A 69 9.60 0.98 -4.82
CA LEU A 69 8.31 0.42 -5.22
C LEU A 69 7.45 1.51 -5.84
N THR A 70 6.72 1.17 -6.90
CA THR A 70 5.61 2.01 -7.36
C THR A 70 4.30 1.35 -6.97
N LEU A 71 3.50 2.02 -6.14
CA LEU A 71 2.18 1.55 -5.75
C LEU A 71 1.14 2.11 -6.70
N ALA A 72 0.20 1.27 -7.15
CA ALA A 72 -0.95 1.70 -7.96
C ALA A 72 -2.20 1.78 -7.08
N LEU A 73 -2.74 2.99 -6.91
CA LEU A 73 -3.92 3.26 -6.11
C LEU A 73 -5.05 3.77 -7.00
N ARG A 74 -6.27 3.34 -6.69
CA ARG A 74 -7.47 3.85 -7.35
C ARG A 74 -7.85 5.21 -6.78
N MET A 75 -8.21 6.17 -7.62
CA MET A 75 -8.68 7.48 -7.15
C MET A 75 -10.09 7.40 -6.52
N ASP A 76 -10.95 6.51 -7.01
CA ASP A 76 -12.37 6.46 -6.65
C ASP A 76 -12.66 5.90 -5.25
N ASN A 77 -11.76 5.11 -4.68
CA ASN A 77 -11.88 4.61 -3.31
C ASN A 77 -10.57 4.70 -2.48
N LEU A 78 -9.47 5.14 -3.08
CA LEU A 78 -8.13 5.21 -2.47
C LEU A 78 -7.56 3.84 -2.06
N TYR A 79 -8.00 2.74 -2.68
CA TYR A 79 -7.48 1.40 -2.39
C TYR A 79 -6.22 1.12 -3.20
N LEU A 80 -5.26 0.45 -2.56
CA LEU A 80 -4.14 -0.19 -3.24
C LEU A 80 -4.66 -1.35 -4.10
N VAL A 81 -4.22 -1.42 -5.34
CA VAL A 81 -4.51 -2.54 -6.25
C VAL A 81 -3.29 -3.44 -6.42
N GLY A 82 -2.11 -2.85 -6.47
CA GLY A 82 -0.88 -3.58 -6.71
C GLY A 82 0.35 -2.71 -6.62
N PHE A 83 1.51 -3.32 -6.84
CA PHE A 83 2.80 -2.64 -6.83
C PHE A 83 3.71 -3.11 -7.95
N ARG A 84 4.62 -2.24 -8.37
CA ARG A 84 5.67 -2.52 -9.35
C ARG A 84 7.02 -2.61 -8.65
N THR A 85 7.75 -3.69 -8.88
CA THR A 85 9.13 -3.87 -8.39
C THR A 85 10.14 -3.12 -9.27
N PRO A 86 11.39 -2.93 -8.80
CA PRO A 86 12.46 -2.34 -9.61
C PRO A 86 12.76 -3.13 -10.90
N ALA A 87 12.50 -4.44 -10.90
CA ALA A 87 12.58 -5.29 -12.10
C ALA A 87 11.49 -4.99 -13.15
N GLY A 88 10.56 -4.08 -12.84
CA GLY A 88 9.52 -3.63 -13.75
C GLY A 88 8.26 -4.49 -13.78
N VAL A 89 8.19 -5.52 -12.93
CA VAL A 89 7.07 -6.46 -12.83
C VAL A 89 5.97 -5.86 -11.94
N TRP A 90 4.73 -5.89 -12.43
CA TRP A 90 3.54 -5.54 -11.64
C TRP A 90 3.01 -6.76 -10.90
N TRP A 91 2.69 -6.58 -9.64
CA TRP A 91 2.06 -7.56 -8.76
C TRP A 91 0.72 -7.01 -8.29
N GLU A 92 -0.34 -7.80 -8.43
CA GLU A 92 -1.71 -7.39 -8.18
C GLU A 92 -2.34 -8.22 -7.06
N LEU A 93 -3.04 -7.55 -6.14
CA LEU A 93 -3.86 -8.18 -5.12
C LEU A 93 -5.05 -8.88 -5.77
N ASN A 94 -5.38 -10.09 -5.33
CA ASN A 94 -6.57 -10.78 -5.81
C ASN A 94 -7.82 -9.94 -5.53
N ASN A 95 -8.73 -9.90 -6.50
CA ASN A 95 -10.02 -9.23 -6.37
C ASN A 95 -11.17 -10.20 -6.56
N GLU A 96 -12.37 -9.80 -6.11
CA GLU A 96 -13.57 -10.64 -6.13
C GLU A 96 -14.02 -11.00 -7.55
N GLN A 97 -13.67 -10.18 -8.54
CA GLN A 97 -14.00 -10.39 -9.95
C GLN A 97 -13.05 -11.38 -10.62
N ASN A 98 -11.92 -11.72 -9.99
CA ASN A 98 -10.84 -12.52 -10.55
C ASN A 98 -10.38 -12.01 -11.94
N GLU A 99 -10.40 -10.69 -12.11
CA GLU A 99 -10.08 -9.99 -13.35
C GLU A 99 -8.94 -9.01 -13.08
N HIS A 100 -7.87 -9.04 -13.89
CA HIS A 100 -6.79 -8.06 -13.75
C HIS A 100 -7.29 -6.63 -13.99
N LEU A 101 -7.00 -5.75 -13.04
CA LEU A 101 -7.12 -4.30 -13.19
C LEU A 101 -5.84 -3.70 -13.80
N ILE A 102 -4.68 -4.34 -13.58
CA ILE A 102 -3.39 -3.90 -14.10
C ILE A 102 -2.96 -4.81 -15.25
N ARG A 103 -2.80 -4.26 -16.45
CA ARG A 103 -2.39 -5.06 -17.62
C ARG A 103 -1.00 -5.66 -17.42
N GLY A 104 -0.91 -6.98 -17.57
CA GLY A 104 0.35 -7.73 -17.50
C GLY A 104 0.88 -7.93 -16.08
N ALA A 105 0.08 -7.64 -15.05
CA ALA A 105 0.43 -7.95 -13.69
C ALA A 105 0.35 -9.46 -13.40
N GLN A 106 1.10 -9.87 -12.39
CA GLN A 106 1.03 -11.21 -11.80
C GLN A 106 0.20 -11.16 -10.52
N TRP A 107 -0.62 -12.19 -10.27
CA TRP A 107 -1.37 -12.28 -9.03
C TRP A 107 -0.46 -12.56 -7.83
N LEU A 108 -0.71 -11.87 -6.72
CA LEU A 108 -0.07 -12.13 -5.44
C LEU A 108 -0.58 -13.42 -4.77
N GLY A 109 -1.74 -13.93 -5.19
CA GLY A 109 -2.37 -15.14 -4.62
C GLY A 109 -3.18 -14.87 -3.35
N PHE A 110 -3.28 -13.61 -2.91
CA PHE A 110 -4.10 -13.18 -1.77
C PHE A 110 -4.72 -11.80 -2.02
N GLY A 111 -5.82 -11.50 -1.32
CA GLY A 111 -6.57 -10.26 -1.45
C GLY A 111 -6.05 -9.11 -0.59
N GLY A 112 -6.60 -7.92 -0.81
CA GLY A 112 -6.23 -6.69 -0.09
C GLY A 112 -7.01 -6.42 1.21
N ARG A 113 -7.92 -7.30 1.63
CA ARG A 113 -8.67 -7.09 2.88
C ARG A 113 -7.75 -7.36 4.06
N TYR A 114 -7.94 -6.66 5.18
CA TYR A 114 -7.12 -6.90 6.37
C TYR A 114 -7.13 -8.35 6.84
N GLN A 115 -8.26 -9.06 6.71
CA GLN A 115 -8.33 -10.49 7.05
C GLN A 115 -7.42 -11.36 6.17
N ASP A 116 -7.22 -10.98 4.90
CA ASP A 116 -6.32 -11.68 3.98
C ASP A 116 -4.84 -11.36 4.30
N LEU A 117 -4.55 -10.19 4.89
CA LEU A 117 -3.20 -9.69 5.15
C LEU A 117 -2.68 -10.01 6.56
N ILE A 118 -3.52 -9.89 7.60
CA ILE A 118 -3.13 -10.05 9.01
C ILE A 118 -3.98 -11.08 9.76
N GLY A 119 -4.91 -11.77 9.07
CA GLY A 119 -5.81 -12.74 9.68
C GLY A 119 -6.85 -12.09 10.59
N GLN A 120 -7.15 -12.73 11.72
CA GLN A 120 -8.12 -12.22 12.71
C GLN A 120 -7.48 -11.25 13.72
N LYS A 121 -6.25 -10.80 13.48
CA LYS A 121 -5.57 -9.84 14.35
C LYS A 121 -6.16 -8.45 14.15
N GLY A 122 -6.28 -7.68 15.24
CA GLY A 122 -6.66 -6.28 15.15
C GLY A 122 -5.55 -5.41 14.53
N LEU A 123 -5.93 -4.28 13.94
CA LEU A 123 -5.00 -3.34 13.32
C LEU A 123 -3.98 -2.78 14.33
N GLU A 124 -4.36 -2.75 15.61
CA GLU A 124 -3.50 -2.31 16.71
C GLU A 124 -2.26 -3.17 16.93
N THR A 125 -2.27 -4.38 16.38
CA THR A 125 -1.10 -5.27 16.41
C THR A 125 -0.06 -4.93 15.34
N VAL A 126 -0.36 -4.01 14.41
CA VAL A 126 0.53 -3.64 13.32
C VAL A 126 1.43 -2.47 13.76
N THR A 127 2.73 -2.77 13.94
CA THR A 127 3.74 -1.73 14.16
C THR A 127 4.00 -0.94 12.88
N LEU A 128 3.97 0.38 12.95
CA LEU A 128 4.17 1.32 11.85
C LEU A 128 5.41 2.20 12.09
N GLY A 129 5.68 3.13 11.17
CA GLY A 129 6.79 4.08 11.26
C GLY A 129 7.83 3.90 10.15
N ARG A 130 8.83 4.78 10.15
CA ARG A 130 9.84 4.90 9.09
C ARG A 130 10.61 3.60 8.87
N ALA A 131 11.08 2.98 9.95
CA ALA A 131 11.81 1.70 9.87
C ALA A 131 10.93 0.58 9.29
N GLN A 132 9.64 0.58 9.63
CA GLN A 132 8.68 -0.41 9.14
C GLN A 132 8.35 -0.18 7.65
N MET A 133 8.24 1.09 7.22
CA MET A 133 8.10 1.44 5.80
C MET A 133 9.34 1.05 5.01
N ALA A 134 10.54 1.33 5.52
CA ALA A 134 11.80 0.94 4.89
C ALA A 134 11.90 -0.57 4.68
N THR A 135 11.59 -1.34 5.74
CA THR A 135 11.57 -2.80 5.69
C THR A 135 10.55 -3.32 4.68
N ALA A 136 9.36 -2.72 4.65
CA ALA A 136 8.32 -3.09 3.70
C ALA A 136 8.77 -2.85 2.25
N VAL A 137 9.44 -1.71 1.98
CA VAL A 137 10.01 -1.42 0.66
C VAL A 137 11.06 -2.45 0.28
N ASP A 138 12.01 -2.77 1.16
CA ASP A 138 13.08 -3.73 0.89
C ASP A 138 12.60 -5.15 0.61
N VAL A 139 11.61 -5.63 1.37
CA VAL A 139 11.04 -6.96 1.19
C VAL A 139 10.28 -7.03 -0.13
N LEU A 140 9.36 -6.10 -0.37
CA LEU A 140 8.49 -6.15 -1.54
C LEU A 140 9.24 -5.81 -2.83
N ALA A 141 10.30 -5.00 -2.79
CA ALA A 141 11.13 -4.70 -3.96
C ALA A 141 11.82 -5.95 -4.54
N LYS A 142 12.06 -6.96 -3.70
CA LYS A 142 12.65 -8.24 -4.09
C LYS A 142 11.62 -9.30 -4.47
N HIS A 143 10.33 -9.00 -4.36
CA HIS A 143 9.27 -9.97 -4.60
C HIS A 143 9.31 -10.51 -6.04
N GLY A 144 9.21 -11.85 -6.17
CA GLY A 144 9.35 -12.55 -7.44
C GLY A 144 10.76 -12.57 -8.04
N GLY A 145 11.75 -11.98 -7.36
CA GLY A 145 13.16 -12.22 -7.64
C GLY A 145 13.54 -13.63 -7.21
N LYS A 146 14.47 -14.28 -7.93
CA LYS A 146 15.06 -15.56 -7.52
C LYS A 146 15.87 -15.32 -6.24
N ALA A 147 15.26 -15.50 -5.07
CA ALA A 147 15.88 -15.23 -3.78
C ALA A 147 15.86 -16.43 -2.81
N SER A 148 15.44 -17.60 -3.29
CA SER A 148 15.52 -18.85 -2.56
C SER A 148 16.32 -19.84 -3.40
N SER A 149 17.42 -20.33 -2.83
CA SER A 149 17.96 -21.60 -3.31
C SER A 149 16.87 -22.67 -3.21
N ALA A 150 16.88 -23.68 -4.06
CA ALA A 150 15.91 -24.78 -3.99
C ALA A 150 15.84 -25.41 -2.57
N ALA A 151 16.94 -25.33 -1.82
CA ALA A 151 17.03 -25.76 -0.42
C ALA A 151 16.27 -24.85 0.57
N GLU A 152 16.19 -23.54 0.33
CA GLU A 152 15.43 -22.62 1.19
C GLU A 152 13.92 -22.74 0.95
N GLU A 153 13.52 -22.89 -0.32
CA GLU A 153 12.13 -23.19 -0.69
C GLU A 153 11.66 -24.54 -0.10
N GLU A 154 12.51 -25.58 -0.17
CA GLU A 154 12.20 -26.89 0.39
C GLU A 154 12.08 -26.86 1.92
N VAL A 155 12.93 -26.10 2.62
CA VAL A 155 12.86 -25.93 4.09
C VAL A 155 11.63 -25.12 4.52
N GLU A 156 11.22 -24.10 3.76
CA GLU A 156 10.03 -23.29 4.09
C GLU A 156 8.72 -24.05 3.82
N LEU A 157 8.68 -24.83 2.74
CA LEU A 157 7.60 -25.78 2.43
C LEU A 157 7.49 -26.89 3.49
N LEU A 158 8.63 -27.46 3.93
CA LEU A 158 8.67 -28.48 5.00
C LEU A 158 8.22 -27.95 6.36
N ARG A 159 8.26 -26.62 6.56
CA ARG A 159 7.77 -25.95 7.79
C ARG A 159 6.27 -25.64 7.76
N GLY A 160 5.59 -25.85 6.64
CA GLY A 160 4.18 -25.48 6.48
C GLY A 160 3.93 -23.97 6.67
N ALA A 161 4.97 -23.15 6.52
CA ALA A 161 4.87 -21.70 6.70
C ALA A 161 4.27 -21.08 5.42
N ASP A 162 3.32 -20.15 5.57
CA ASP A 162 2.80 -19.38 4.44
C ASP A 162 3.93 -18.53 3.84
N PRO A 163 4.40 -18.81 2.60
CA PRO A 163 5.51 -18.08 1.98
C PRO A 163 5.14 -16.61 1.71
N TYR A 164 3.85 -16.26 1.79
CA TYR A 164 3.36 -14.89 1.65
C TYR A 164 3.15 -14.17 2.97
N SER A 165 3.42 -14.81 4.12
CA SER A 165 3.22 -14.21 5.45
C SER A 165 3.96 -12.88 5.62
N GLN A 166 5.21 -12.81 5.14
CA GLN A 166 6.01 -11.59 5.21
C GLN A 166 5.52 -10.52 4.20
N PRO A 167 5.34 -10.80 2.89
CA PRO A 167 4.72 -9.86 1.95
C PRO A 167 3.36 -9.29 2.41
N LYS A 168 2.47 -10.15 2.94
CA LYS A 168 1.17 -9.74 3.48
C LYS A 168 1.30 -8.73 4.61
N THR A 169 2.20 -9.01 5.56
CA THR A 169 2.49 -8.11 6.70
C THR A 169 3.05 -6.77 6.22
N MET A 170 3.95 -6.78 5.22
CA MET A 170 4.53 -5.55 4.68
C MET A 170 3.50 -4.72 3.91
N LEU A 171 2.64 -5.35 3.13
CA LEU A 171 1.54 -4.68 2.45
C LEU A 171 0.55 -4.08 3.45
N ALA A 172 0.20 -4.77 4.53
CA ALA A 172 -0.67 -4.22 5.58
C ALA A 172 -0.11 -2.91 6.15
N LYS A 173 1.20 -2.86 6.45
CA LYS A 173 1.87 -1.65 6.94
C LYS A 173 1.75 -0.50 5.93
N LEU A 174 2.04 -0.75 4.66
CA LEU A 174 1.95 0.27 3.60
C LEU A 174 0.51 0.73 3.37
N VAL A 175 -0.46 -0.18 3.38
CA VAL A 175 -1.89 0.15 3.24
C VAL A 175 -2.35 1.06 4.37
N ILE A 176 -1.98 0.78 5.62
CA ILE A 176 -2.36 1.64 6.75
C ILE A 176 -1.69 3.00 6.65
N MET A 177 -0.36 3.05 6.44
CA MET A 177 0.37 4.33 6.38
C MET A 177 -0.03 5.18 5.18
N LEU A 178 -0.44 4.60 4.05
CA LEU A 178 -0.78 5.34 2.84
C LEU A 178 -2.29 5.42 2.62
N CYS A 179 -2.98 4.31 2.41
CA CYS A 179 -4.40 4.33 2.05
C CYS A 179 -5.25 4.87 3.19
N GLU A 180 -5.07 4.35 4.42
CA GLU A 180 -5.81 4.84 5.57
C GLU A 180 -5.30 6.21 6.03
N GLY A 181 -3.99 6.44 5.91
CA GLY A 181 -3.38 7.75 6.09
C GLY A 181 -3.96 8.83 5.19
N LEU A 182 -4.39 8.50 3.96
CA LEU A 182 -5.09 9.43 3.07
C LEU A 182 -6.56 9.63 3.48
N ARG A 183 -7.27 8.55 3.83
CA ARG A 183 -8.70 8.59 4.17
C ARG A 183 -8.99 9.25 5.52
N PHE A 184 -8.15 9.03 6.52
CA PHE A 184 -8.44 9.38 7.90
C PHE A 184 -7.37 10.32 8.46
N PHE A 185 -7.78 11.52 8.89
CA PHE A 185 -6.86 12.45 9.55
C PHE A 185 -6.31 11.89 10.86
N THR A 186 -7.10 11.09 11.57
CA THR A 186 -6.71 10.40 12.80
C THR A 186 -5.55 9.43 12.53
N VAL A 187 -5.64 8.59 11.49
CA VAL A 187 -4.54 7.68 11.10
C VAL A 187 -3.30 8.48 10.77
N SER A 188 -3.39 9.45 9.85
CA SER A 188 -2.21 10.22 9.44
C SER A 188 -1.59 10.99 10.61
N GLY A 189 -2.42 11.54 11.51
CA GLY A 189 -1.92 12.26 12.68
C GLY A 189 -1.20 11.36 13.67
N THR A 190 -1.71 10.15 13.91
CA THR A 190 -1.03 9.16 14.77
C THR A 190 0.26 8.66 14.13
N VAL A 191 0.22 8.29 12.84
CA VAL A 191 1.41 7.81 12.13
C VAL A 191 2.47 8.89 12.05
N ASP A 192 2.12 10.16 11.81
CA ASP A 192 3.08 11.28 11.74
C ASP A 192 3.79 11.50 13.08
N LYS A 193 3.03 11.57 14.18
CA LYS A 193 3.58 11.75 15.53
C LYS A 193 4.60 10.68 15.90
N GLU A 194 4.32 9.44 15.51
CA GLU A 194 5.12 8.28 15.87
C GLU A 194 6.02 7.81 14.72
N PHE A 195 6.14 8.57 13.62
CA PHE A 195 6.77 8.06 12.40
C PHE A 195 8.25 7.73 12.62
N GLU A 196 8.94 8.51 13.45
CA GLU A 196 10.33 8.28 13.82
C GLU A 196 10.51 7.27 14.97
N ASN A 197 9.41 6.86 15.62
CA ASN A 197 9.46 5.92 16.74
C ASN A 197 9.48 4.47 16.22
N PRO A 198 10.57 3.71 16.46
CA PRO A 198 10.69 2.35 15.93
C PRO A 198 9.70 1.34 16.53
N ALA A 199 9.03 1.68 17.64
CA ALA A 199 8.09 0.81 18.35
C ALA A 199 6.61 1.23 18.21
N ALA A 200 6.31 2.18 17.32
CA ALA A 200 4.97 2.73 17.15
C ALA A 200 3.96 1.66 16.70
N ALA A 201 2.94 1.39 17.51
CA ALA A 201 1.78 0.59 17.09
C ALA A 201 0.60 1.52 16.79
N VAL A 202 -0.34 1.07 15.95
CA VAL A 202 -1.64 1.75 15.84
C VAL A 202 -2.32 1.62 17.20
N THR A 203 -2.28 2.62 18.06
CA THR A 203 -3.13 2.62 19.25
C THR A 203 -4.58 2.54 18.78
N GLN A 204 -5.46 1.86 19.54
CA GLN A 204 -6.89 1.71 19.19
C GLN A 204 -7.39 3.05 18.65
N MET A 205 -7.62 3.09 17.34
CA MET A 205 -8.06 4.30 16.69
C MET A 205 -9.38 4.63 17.36
N GLU A 206 -9.41 5.74 18.11
CA GLU A 206 -10.62 6.21 18.78
C GLU A 206 -11.63 6.55 17.69
N GLY A 207 -12.37 5.53 17.27
CA GLY A 207 -13.63 5.66 16.56
C GLY A 207 -14.63 6.18 17.57
N LYS A 208 -14.79 7.50 17.59
CA LYS A 208 -16.03 8.13 17.99
C LYS A 208 -16.70 8.70 16.76
#